data_AF-A0A961QKQ3-F1
#
_entry.id   AF-A0A961QKQ3-F1
#
_cell.length_a   1.000
_cell.length_b   1.000
_cell.length_c   1.000
_cell.angle_alpha   90.00
_cell.angle_beta   90.00
_cell.angle_gamma   90.00
#
_symmetry.space_group_name_H-M   'P 1'
#
loop_
_entity.id
_entity.type
_entity.pdbx_description
1 polymer ?
#
loop_
_entity_poly.entity_id
_entity_poly.type
_entity_poly.pdbx_seq_one_letter_code
_entity_poly.pdbx_strand_id
1 'polypeptide(L)'
;MLLAPGNGPTMPEDPVQRAILDVLTRRGEFVLAGNREYYTLLRHCGDHWTRVDGDPLARDGNETISTVSEVSVLQAVRARVRDRMGIYGPPDDRPDWPEVLAWLTDGRS
;
A
#
# COMPACT_ATOMS: atom_id res chain seq x y z
N MET A 1 -20.70 -34.51 1.97
CA MET A 1 -21.13 -33.10 1.84
C MET A 1 -20.38 -32.32 2.91
N LEU A 2 -19.29 -31.66 2.55
CA LEU A 2 -18.47 -30.83 3.44
C LEU A 2 -18.28 -29.50 2.72
N LEU A 3 -18.98 -28.48 3.20
CA LEU A 3 -18.87 -27.12 2.71
C LEU A 3 -17.52 -26.58 3.15
N ALA A 4 -16.63 -26.29 2.19
CA ALA A 4 -15.41 -25.55 2.46
C ALA A 4 -15.77 -24.17 3.03
N PRO A 5 -15.18 -23.73 4.16
CA PRO A 5 -15.39 -22.37 4.64
C PRO A 5 -14.86 -21.37 3.61
N GLY A 6 -15.66 -20.34 3.36
CA GLY A 6 -15.47 -19.40 2.26
C GLY A 6 -14.08 -18.79 2.22
N ASN A 7 -13.48 -18.83 1.03
CA ASN A 7 -12.37 -17.98 0.65
C ASN A 7 -12.92 -16.55 0.47
N GLY A 8 -13.21 -15.86 1.57
CA GLY A 8 -13.27 -14.40 1.58
C GLY A 8 -11.86 -13.82 1.47
N PRO A 9 -11.68 -12.57 1.05
CA PRO A 9 -10.35 -11.94 1.04
C PRO A 9 -9.79 -11.97 2.47
N THR A 10 -8.77 -12.80 2.68
CA THR A 10 -8.20 -13.08 4.00
C THR A 10 -7.65 -11.78 4.57
N MET A 11 -8.24 -11.29 5.66
CA MET A 11 -7.66 -10.22 6.47
C MET A 11 -6.22 -10.62 6.86
N PRO A 12 -5.30 -9.65 6.98
CA PRO A 12 -3.98 -9.95 7.49
C PRO A 12 -4.07 -10.44 8.94
N GLU A 13 -3.86 -11.74 9.15
CA GLU A 13 -3.78 -12.36 10.48
C GLU A 13 -2.46 -12.03 11.18
N ASP A 14 -1.47 -11.51 10.44
CA ASP A 14 -0.17 -11.13 10.96
C ASP A 14 -0.25 -9.78 11.72
N PRO A 15 0.19 -9.73 13.00
CA PRO A 15 0.09 -8.52 13.81
C PRO A 15 0.95 -7.36 13.28
N VAL A 16 2.04 -7.66 12.56
CA VAL A 16 2.92 -6.63 11.99
C VAL A 16 2.26 -5.99 10.78
N GLN A 17 1.62 -6.78 9.91
CA GLN A 17 0.79 -6.28 8.81
C GLN A 17 -0.38 -5.43 9.33
N ARG A 18 -1.02 -5.84 10.44
CA ARG A 18 -2.09 -5.03 11.05
C ARG A 18 -1.55 -3.70 11.57
N ALA A 19 -0.37 -3.70 12.20
CA ALA A 19 0.28 -2.48 12.65
C ALA A 19 0.66 -1.55 11.47
N ILE A 20 1.12 -2.11 10.35
CA ILE A 20 1.38 -1.34 9.12
C ILE A 20 0.10 -0.65 8.64
N LEU A 21 -1.02 -1.39 8.55
CA LEU A 21 -2.30 -0.82 8.13
C LEU A 21 -2.76 0.29 9.07
N ASP A 22 -2.65 0.10 10.39
CA ASP A 22 -2.99 1.13 11.38
C ASP A 22 -2.13 2.39 11.21
N VAL A 23 -0.81 2.25 10.99
CA VAL A 23 0.09 3.38 10.68
C VAL A 23 -0.36 4.12 9.43
N LEU A 24 -0.70 3.40 8.36
CA LEU A 24 -1.15 3.99 7.10
C LEU A 24 -2.53 4.66 7.24
N THR A 25 -3.47 4.04 7.95
CA THR A 25 -4.81 4.58 8.24
C THR A 25 -4.71 5.88 9.03
N ARG A 26 -3.81 5.95 10.03
CA ARG A 26 -3.57 7.19 10.80
C ARG A 26 -2.98 8.32 9.96
N ARG A 27 -2.23 7.99 8.91
CA ARG A 27 -1.70 8.98 7.95
C ARG A 27 -2.74 9.45 6.95
N GLY A 28 -3.75 8.64 6.67
CA GLY A 28 -4.82 8.91 5.70
C GLY A 28 -4.37 8.70 4.25
N GLU A 29 -3.15 9.11 3.89
CA GLU A 29 -2.61 9.00 2.53
C GLU A 29 -1.17 8.48 2.51
N PHE A 30 -0.83 7.73 1.46
CA PHE A 30 0.52 7.20 1.26
C PHE A 30 0.90 7.21 -0.23
N VAL A 31 1.97 7.91 -0.58
CA VAL A 31 2.43 8.03 -1.97
C VAL A 31 3.23 6.79 -2.38
N LEU A 32 2.69 6.02 -3.33
CA LEU A 32 3.35 4.85 -3.91
C LEU A 32 4.37 5.25 -4.98
N ALA A 33 4.01 6.20 -5.84
CA ALA A 33 4.87 6.68 -6.91
C ALA A 33 4.51 8.12 -7.25
N GLY A 34 5.46 8.88 -7.76
CA GLY A 34 5.23 10.27 -8.12
C GLY A 34 6.39 10.84 -8.91
N ASN A 35 6.09 11.43 -10.05
CA ASN A 35 6.96 12.29 -10.83
C ASN A 35 6.15 13.50 -11.33
N ARG A 36 6.74 14.31 -12.20
CA ARG A 36 6.10 15.54 -12.71
C ARG A 36 4.90 15.28 -13.62
N GLU A 37 4.77 14.09 -14.16
CA GLU A 37 3.78 13.70 -15.17
C GLU A 37 2.75 12.70 -14.58
N TYR A 38 3.04 12.05 -13.46
CA TYR A 38 2.16 11.02 -12.91
C TYR A 38 2.38 10.82 -11.42
N TYR A 39 1.31 10.53 -10.68
CA TYR A 39 1.38 10.05 -9.31
C TYR A 39 0.43 8.87 -9.06
N THR A 40 0.84 8.03 -8.13
CA THR A 40 0.00 7.00 -7.51
C THR A 40 0.07 7.19 -6.02
N LEU A 41 -1.09 7.25 -5.36
CA LEU A 41 -1.20 7.21 -3.91
C LEU A 41 -2.27 6.21 -3.46
N LEU A 42 -2.13 5.75 -2.24
CA LEU A 42 -3.16 5.05 -1.48
C LEU A 42 -3.82 6.04 -0.56
N ARG A 43 -5.15 6.02 -0.51
CA ARG A 43 -5.96 6.85 0.38
C ARG A 43 -6.89 5.96 1.17
N HIS A 44 -6.96 6.19 2.48
CA HIS A 44 -7.93 5.55 3.35
C HIS A 44 -9.12 6.47 3.53
N CYS A 45 -10.30 6.04 3.08
CA CYS A 45 -11.53 6.82 3.18
C CYS A 45 -12.58 6.03 3.96
N GLY A 46 -12.88 6.46 5.19
CA GLY A 46 -13.80 5.72 6.07
C GLY A 46 -13.24 4.34 6.42
N ASP A 47 -13.88 3.30 5.89
CA ASP A 47 -13.54 1.88 6.14
C ASP A 47 -12.91 1.20 4.91
N HIS A 48 -12.66 1.92 3.82
CA HIS A 48 -12.14 1.35 2.59
C HIS A 48 -10.86 2.04 2.11
N TRP A 49 -10.04 1.25 1.43
CA TRP A 49 -8.84 1.72 0.78
C TRP A 49 -9.10 2.01 -0.69
N THR A 50 -8.61 3.14 -1.18
CA THR A 50 -8.58 3.47 -2.60
C THR A 50 -7.16 3.70 -3.07
N ARG A 51 -6.91 3.30 -4.30
CA ARG A 51 -5.74 3.70 -5.07
C ARG A 51 -6.17 4.82 -6.00
N VAL A 52 -5.41 5.90 -5.98
CA VAL A 52 -5.61 7.07 -6.84
C VAL A 52 -4.40 7.16 -7.75
N ASP A 53 -4.63 7.08 -9.05
CA ASP A 53 -3.64 7.25 -10.10
C ASP A 53 -4.01 8.50 -10.90
N GLY A 54 -3.12 9.49 -10.98
CA GLY A 54 -3.44 10.77 -11.59
C GLY A 54 -2.25 11.42 -12.28
N ASP A 55 -2.54 12.42 -13.11
CA ASP A 55 -1.56 13.27 -13.78
C ASP A 55 -1.69 14.69 -13.19
N PRO A 56 -0.63 15.24 -12.57
CA PRO A 56 -0.69 16.55 -11.92
C PRO A 56 -0.70 17.73 -12.91
N LEU A 57 -0.46 17.48 -14.21
CA LEU A 57 -0.50 18.47 -15.30
C LEU A 57 -1.81 18.43 -16.09
N ALA A 58 -2.62 17.39 -15.92
CA ALA A 58 -3.92 17.26 -16.56
C ALA A 58 -4.87 18.37 -16.07
N ARG A 59 -5.24 19.26 -17.00
CA ARG A 59 -6.06 20.46 -16.73
C ARG A 59 -7.48 20.15 -16.24
N ASP A 60 -7.95 18.92 -16.43
CA ASP A 60 -9.32 18.48 -16.10
C ASP A 60 -9.39 17.45 -14.96
N GLY A 61 -8.31 17.27 -14.18
CA GLY A 61 -8.36 16.39 -13.00
C GLY A 61 -8.61 14.93 -13.38
N ASN A 62 -7.78 14.38 -14.26
CA ASN A 62 -7.91 13.00 -14.72
C ASN A 62 -7.34 12.02 -13.68
N GLU A 63 -8.02 11.91 -12.54
CA GLU A 63 -7.73 10.94 -11.49
C GLU A 63 -8.54 9.65 -11.73
N THR A 64 -7.85 8.52 -11.78
CA THR A 64 -8.48 7.21 -11.71
C THR A 64 -8.47 6.75 -10.28
N ILE A 65 -9.66 6.55 -9.71
CA ILE A 65 -9.85 6.08 -8.34
C ILE A 65 -10.38 4.65 -8.39
N SER A 66 -9.65 3.72 -7.77
CA SER A 66 -10.02 2.31 -7.71
C SER A 66 -10.03 1.84 -6.26
N THR A 67 -11.07 1.10 -5.87
CA THR A 67 -11.09 0.46 -4.54
C THR A 67 -10.10 -0.70 -4.51
N VAL A 68 -9.32 -0.81 -3.44
CA VAL A 68 -8.30 -1.84 -3.27
C VAL A 68 -8.46 -2.52 -1.91
N SER A 69 -8.08 -3.80 -1.84
CA SER A 69 -8.08 -4.55 -0.58
C SER A 69 -6.88 -4.19 0.29
N GLU A 70 -6.99 -4.42 1.59
CA GLU A 70 -5.88 -4.27 2.55
C GLU A 70 -4.64 -5.08 2.15
N VAL A 71 -4.83 -6.28 1.59
CA VAL A 71 -3.74 -7.11 1.07
C VAL A 71 -3.01 -6.40 -0.08
N SER A 72 -3.74 -5.80 -1.02
CA SER A 72 -3.14 -5.03 -2.11
C SER A 72 -2.40 -3.79 -1.61
N VAL A 73 -2.93 -3.12 -0.58
CA VAL A 73 -2.26 -2.00 0.11
C VAL A 73 -0.93 -2.45 0.70
N LEU A 74 -0.92 -3.54 1.46
CA LEU A 74 0.29 -4.09 2.07
C LEU A 74 1.35 -4.45 1.02
N GLN A 75 0.94 -5.11 -0.06
CA GLN A 75 1.85 -5.46 -1.16
C GLN A 75 2.43 -4.22 -1.86
N ALA A 76 1.60 -3.21 -2.12
CA ALA A 76 2.03 -1.98 -2.77
C ALA A 76 3.01 -1.18 -1.89
N VAL A 77 2.72 -1.09 -0.58
CA VAL A 77 3.59 -0.42 0.38
C VAL A 77 4.92 -1.16 0.52
N ARG A 78 4.92 -2.49 0.64
CA ARG A 78 6.15 -3.29 0.67
C ARG A 78 7.00 -3.10 -0.59
N ALA A 79 6.37 -3.08 -1.76
CA ALA A 79 7.07 -2.81 -3.02
C ALA A 79 7.69 -1.41 -3.03
N ARG A 80 6.99 -0.40 -2.52
CA ARG A 80 7.49 0.97 -2.40
C ARG A 80 8.66 1.07 -1.41
N VAL A 81 8.56 0.43 -0.25
CA VAL A 81 9.66 0.41 0.73
C VAL A 81 10.90 -0.25 0.12
N ARG A 82 10.73 -1.38 -0.58
CA ARG A 82 11.83 -2.05 -1.31
C ARG A 82 12.53 -1.11 -2.29
N ASP A 83 11.75 -0.41 -3.12
CA ASP A 83 12.26 0.59 -4.07
C ASP A 83 13.04 1.71 -3.36
N ARG A 84 12.52 2.23 -2.25
CA ARG A 84 13.19 3.28 -1.45
C ARG A 84 14.45 2.80 -0.74
N MET A 85 14.52 1.52 -0.36
CA MET A 85 15.71 0.92 0.24
C MET A 85 16.81 0.64 -0.80
N GLY A 86 16.56 0.84 -2.10
CA GLY A 86 17.53 0.56 -3.16
C GLY A 86 17.81 -0.94 -3.32
N ILE A 87 16.90 -1.79 -2.87
CA ILE A 87 17.00 -3.24 -2.99
C ILE A 87 16.59 -3.62 -4.41
N TYR A 88 17.59 -3.68 -5.30
CA TYR A 88 17.45 -4.13 -6.68
C TYR A 88 18.02 -5.55 -6.81
N GLY A 89 17.30 -6.52 -6.24
CA GLY A 89 17.65 -7.94 -6.24
C GLY A 89 16.57 -8.83 -6.89
N PRO A 90 16.78 -10.16 -6.94
CA PRO A 90 15.74 -11.11 -7.32
C PRO A 90 14.47 -10.91 -6.47
N PRO A 91 13.28 -11.33 -6.94
CA PRO A 91 12.00 -11.07 -6.28
C PRO A 91 11.85 -11.66 -4.86
N ASP A 92 12.82 -12.45 -4.40
CA ASP A 92 12.97 -12.98 -3.05
C ASP A 92 13.59 -11.97 -2.07
N ASP A 93 14.32 -10.97 -2.58
CA ASP A 93 14.89 -9.87 -1.80
C ASP A 93 13.80 -8.81 -1.57
N ARG A 94 12.85 -9.14 -0.70
CA ARG A 94 11.79 -8.22 -0.26
C ARG A 94 11.96 -7.96 1.22
N PRO A 95 11.92 -6.69 1.66
CA PRO A 95 12.03 -6.37 3.08
C PRO A 95 10.97 -7.11 3.86
N ASP A 96 11.32 -7.69 4.98
CA ASP A 96 10.36 -8.38 5.84
C ASP A 96 9.36 -7.37 6.43
N TRP A 97 8.18 -7.86 6.86
CA TRP A 97 7.13 -6.98 7.40
C TRP A 97 7.60 -6.11 8.58
N PRO A 98 8.43 -6.59 9.53
CA PRO A 98 8.98 -5.75 10.59
C PRO A 98 9.87 -4.62 10.06
N GLU A 99 10.62 -4.85 8.99
CA GLU A 99 11.46 -3.82 8.36
C GLU A 99 10.61 -2.77 7.66
N VAL A 100 9.53 -3.19 6.99
CA VAL A 100 8.54 -2.27 6.40
C VAL A 100 7.91 -1.40 7.49
N LEU A 101 7.51 -1.99 8.62
CA LEU A 101 6.94 -1.24 9.75
C LEU A 101 7.96 -0.27 10.36
N ALA A 102 9.20 -0.71 10.55
CA ALA A 102 10.28 0.14 11.05
C ALA A 102 10.52 1.34 10.10
N TRP A 103 10.59 1.09 8.80
CA TRP A 103 10.77 2.15 7.80
C TRP A 103 9.61 3.16 7.81
N LEU A 104 8.36 2.69 7.92
CA LEU A 104 7.21 3.57 8.03
C LEU A 104 7.29 4.41 9.30
N THR A 105 7.65 3.84 10.44
CA THR A 105 7.68 4.55 11.72
C THR A 105 8.88 5.49 11.91
N ASP A 106 9.99 5.27 11.19
CA ASP A 106 11.21 6.09 11.21
C ASP A 106 11.03 7.51 10.63
N GLY A 107 9.88 7.81 10.01
CA GLY A 107 9.57 9.16 9.51
C GLY A 107 10.29 9.55 8.22
N ARG A 108 10.94 8.60 7.53
CA ARG A 108 11.59 8.79 6.22
C ARG A 108 10.64 8.71 5.01
N SER A 109 9.33 8.65 5.27
CA SER A 109 8.26 8.56 4.28
C SER A 109 7.61 9.91 3.99
#